data_AF-A0A1B4G4J2-F1
#
_entry.id   AF-A0A1B4G4J2-F1
#
_cell.length_a   1.000
_cell.length_b   1.000
_cell.length_c   1.000
_cell.angle_alpha   90.00
_cell.angle_beta   90.00
_cell.angle_gamma   90.00
#
_symmetry.space_group_name_H-M   'P 1'
#
loop_
_entity.id
_entity.type
_entity.pdbx_description
1 polymer ?
#
loop_
_entity_poly.entity_id
_entity_poly.type
_entity_poly.pdbx_seq_one_letter_code
_entity_poly.pdbx_strand_id
1 'polypeptide(L)'
;MADIQLIEAQLADARRQTATAQRQLEDRLLENNGAEDEETASLRSVADLYRSREASLVRVREAAYKANSAAAIEARHQESRDGVRAARALERRYVNAAKALEAALEAVAVARSEFLQVDTELRAAVRTVCANPELNDSQKTPLLYANNSGSWVSDDAVRLYMRSMIDEAQRPDSLAGFAAKHMQQTIVRLEAAAAYRKPTLQPPYIIDSESALRSVTEAGEEA
;
A
#
# COMPACT_ATOMS: atom_id res chain seq x y z
N MET A 1 19.77 1.57 -14.15
CA MET A 1 20.98 2.08 -14.85
C MET A 1 21.04 1.64 -16.31
N ALA A 2 20.69 0.39 -16.65
CA ALA A 2 20.57 -0.08 -18.04
C ALA A 2 19.65 0.81 -18.89
N ASP A 3 18.52 1.27 -18.34
CA ASP A 3 17.59 2.16 -19.05
C ASP A 3 18.19 3.55 -19.35
N ILE A 4 19.04 4.09 -18.46
CA ILE A 4 19.74 5.36 -18.70
C ILE A 4 20.77 5.17 -19.83
N GLN A 5 21.54 4.08 -19.80
CA GLN A 5 22.53 3.78 -20.84
C GLN A 5 21.86 3.59 -22.22
N LEU A 6 20.68 2.98 -22.25
CA LEU A 6 19.87 2.86 -23.47
C LEU A 6 19.42 4.25 -23.98
N ILE A 7 18.95 5.13 -23.09
CA ILE A 7 18.58 6.51 -23.44
C ILE A 7 19.80 7.28 -23.97
N GLU A 8 20.97 7.09 -23.36
CA GLU A 8 22.21 7.74 -23.81
C GLU A 8 22.68 7.23 -25.17
N ALA A 9 22.58 5.93 -25.44
CA ALA A 9 22.86 5.35 -26.75
C ALA A 9 21.91 5.90 -27.83
N GLN A 10 20.60 5.93 -27.53
CA GLN A 10 19.59 6.50 -28.42
C GLN A 10 19.82 8.00 -28.70
N LEU A 11 20.26 8.75 -27.69
CA LEU A 11 20.60 10.17 -27.85
C LEU A 11 21.85 10.36 -28.72
N ALA A 12 22.87 9.52 -28.55
CA ALA A 12 24.06 9.54 -29.39
C ALA A 12 23.73 9.25 -30.86
N ASP A 13 22.85 8.29 -31.11
CA ASP A 13 22.40 7.95 -32.46
C ASP A 13 21.51 9.07 -33.06
N ALA A 14 20.62 9.67 -32.28
CA ALA A 14 19.81 10.81 -32.72
C ALA A 14 20.68 12.02 -33.08
N ARG A 15 21.75 12.30 -32.32
CA ARG A 15 22.74 13.35 -32.64
C ARG A 15 23.47 13.09 -33.94
N ARG A 16 23.88 11.84 -34.18
CA ARG A 16 24.51 11.44 -35.44
C ARG A 16 23.56 11.63 -36.61
N GLN A 17 22.31 11.18 -36.49
CA GLN A 17 21.28 11.35 -37.52
C GLN A 17 21.01 12.82 -37.83
N THR A 18 20.89 13.65 -36.79
CA THR A 18 20.69 15.10 -36.93
C THR A 18 21.87 15.76 -37.62
N ALA A 19 23.11 15.45 -37.22
CA ALA A 19 24.31 16.01 -37.82
C ALA A 19 24.46 15.59 -39.30
N THR A 20 24.15 14.34 -39.64
CA THR A 20 24.20 13.85 -41.03
C THR A 20 23.13 14.52 -41.89
N ALA A 21 21.89 14.61 -41.42
CA ALA A 21 20.81 15.25 -42.18
C ALA A 21 21.06 16.76 -42.36
N GLN A 22 21.63 17.42 -41.34
CA GLN A 22 22.00 18.82 -41.43
C GLN A 22 23.11 19.05 -42.45
N ARG A 23 24.15 18.20 -42.49
CA ARG A 23 25.20 18.27 -43.52
C ARG A 23 24.66 18.04 -44.92
N GLN A 24 23.80 17.03 -45.11
CA GLN A 24 23.18 16.77 -46.41
C GLN A 24 22.34 17.96 -46.90
N LEU A 25 21.62 18.63 -45.99
CA LEU A 25 20.88 19.85 -46.30
C LEU A 25 21.83 21.00 -46.69
N GLU A 26 22.91 21.21 -45.93
CA GLU A 26 23.91 22.26 -46.19
C GLU A 26 24.64 22.04 -47.51
N ASP A 27 25.06 20.80 -47.79
CA ASP A 27 25.71 20.42 -49.04
C ASP A 27 24.79 20.67 -50.25
N ARG A 28 23.51 20.27 -50.16
CA ARG A 28 22.53 20.49 -51.24
C ARG A 28 22.21 21.98 -51.43
N LEU A 29 22.11 22.75 -50.35
CA LEU A 29 21.93 24.20 -50.43
C LEU A 29 23.15 24.88 -51.08
N LEU A 30 24.36 24.42 -50.79
CA LEU A 30 25.58 24.91 -51.44
C LEU A 30 25.59 24.60 -52.94
N GLU A 31 25.21 23.38 -53.33
CA GLU A 31 25.10 22.98 -54.75
C GLU A 31 24.07 23.80 -55.52
N ASN A 32 22.96 24.17 -54.89
CA ASN A 32 21.89 24.96 -55.49
C ASN A 32 22.05 26.49 -55.30
N ASN A 33 23.24 26.98 -54.90
CA ASN A 33 23.49 28.41 -54.62
C ASN A 33 22.50 29.03 -53.61
N GLY A 34 22.02 28.25 -52.66
CA GLY A 34 21.04 28.65 -51.65
C GLY A 34 19.59 28.69 -52.15
N ALA A 35 19.31 28.25 -53.38
CA ALA A 35 17.94 28.14 -53.88
C ALA A 35 17.23 26.93 -53.27
N GLU A 36 15.98 27.13 -52.86
CA GLU A 36 15.11 26.06 -52.35
C GLU A 36 14.35 25.40 -53.49
N ASP A 37 14.57 24.10 -53.66
CA ASP A 37 13.85 23.17 -54.51
C ASP A 37 13.10 22.12 -53.68
N GLU A 38 12.35 21.23 -54.33
CA GLU A 38 11.57 20.20 -53.65
C GLU A 38 12.44 19.23 -52.82
N GLU A 39 13.67 18.96 -53.28
CA GLU A 39 14.62 18.08 -52.59
C GLU A 39 15.20 18.73 -51.33
N THR A 40 15.59 20.00 -51.38
CA THR A 40 16.06 20.75 -50.21
C THR A 40 14.95 20.95 -49.19
N ALA A 41 13.69 21.17 -49.63
CA ALA A 41 12.54 21.21 -48.73
C ALA A 41 12.31 19.86 -48.02
N SER A 42 12.44 18.75 -48.75
CA SER A 42 12.38 17.39 -48.19
C SER A 42 13.51 17.15 -47.18
N LEU A 43 14.75 17.46 -47.51
CA LEU A 43 15.91 17.32 -46.61
C LEU A 43 15.76 18.18 -45.34
N ARG A 44 15.19 19.38 -45.47
CA ARG A 44 14.89 20.24 -44.31
C ARG A 44 13.86 19.61 -43.39
N SER A 45 12.79 19.04 -43.94
CA SER A 45 11.77 18.34 -43.14
C SER A 45 12.35 17.16 -42.36
N VAL A 46 13.29 16.42 -42.97
CA VAL A 46 13.99 15.30 -42.32
C VAL A 46 14.94 15.80 -41.23
N ALA A 47 15.68 16.88 -41.47
CA ALA A 47 16.55 17.49 -40.47
C ALA A 47 15.75 18.01 -39.26
N ASP A 48 14.60 18.65 -39.50
CA ASP A 48 13.70 19.13 -38.43
C ASP A 48 13.11 17.97 -37.62
N LEU A 49 12.73 16.87 -38.28
CA LEU A 49 12.27 15.65 -37.61
C LEU A 49 13.34 15.08 -36.68
N TYR A 50 14.60 14.97 -37.14
CA TYR A 50 15.69 14.49 -36.29
C TYR A 50 16.04 15.44 -35.14
N ARG A 51 16.01 16.77 -35.37
CA ARG A 51 16.17 17.76 -34.28
C ARG A 51 15.06 17.63 -33.23
N SER A 52 13.81 17.43 -33.65
CA SER A 52 12.68 17.25 -32.72
C SER A 52 12.83 15.97 -31.88
N ARG A 53 13.34 14.90 -32.49
CA ARG A 53 13.63 13.63 -31.82
C ARG A 53 14.78 13.77 -30.83
N GLU A 54 15.85 14.47 -31.18
CA GLU A 54 16.94 14.76 -30.24
C GLU A 54 16.43 15.54 -29.02
N ALA A 55 15.67 16.62 -29.25
CA ALA A 55 15.14 17.45 -28.18
C ALA A 55 14.23 16.67 -27.21
N SER A 56 13.42 15.74 -27.72
CA SER A 56 12.58 14.89 -26.86
C SER A 56 13.41 13.90 -26.03
N LEU A 57 14.44 13.29 -26.61
CA LEU A 57 15.35 12.38 -25.90
C LEU A 57 16.17 13.11 -24.82
N VAL A 58 16.57 14.37 -25.04
CA VAL A 58 17.21 15.19 -24.01
C VAL A 58 16.30 15.39 -22.80
N ARG A 59 15.02 15.73 -23.01
CA ARG A 59 14.06 15.88 -21.90
C ARG A 59 13.83 14.57 -21.15
N VAL A 60 13.75 13.45 -21.87
CA VAL A 60 13.62 12.11 -21.27
C VAL A 60 14.85 11.76 -20.43
N ARG A 61 16.07 12.07 -20.93
CA ARG A 61 17.32 11.89 -20.19
C ARG A 61 17.31 12.71 -18.89
N GLU A 62 16.99 14.00 -18.97
CA GLU A 62 16.93 14.88 -17.80
C GLU A 62 15.91 14.38 -16.76
N ALA A 63 14.73 13.97 -17.20
CA ALA A 63 13.72 13.39 -16.32
C ALA A 63 14.21 12.08 -15.66
N ALA A 64 14.90 11.22 -16.42
CA ALA A 64 15.46 9.96 -15.91
C ALA A 64 16.57 10.21 -14.86
N TYR A 65 17.47 11.16 -15.10
CA TYR A 65 18.50 11.55 -14.13
C TYR A 65 17.90 12.21 -12.89
N LYS A 66 16.89 13.06 -13.05
CA LYS A 66 16.18 13.68 -11.91
C LYS A 66 15.47 12.63 -11.06
N ALA A 67 14.81 11.67 -11.69
CA ALA A 67 14.13 10.56 -11.00
C ALA A 67 15.11 9.60 -10.29
N ASN A 68 16.33 9.45 -10.82
CA ASN A 68 17.39 8.64 -10.22
C ASN A 68 18.38 9.46 -9.37
N SER A 69 18.10 10.72 -9.10
CA SER A 69 18.91 11.53 -8.19
C SER A 69 18.83 10.95 -6.77
N ALA A 70 19.93 11.02 -6.03
CA ALA A 70 19.99 10.51 -4.66
C ALA A 70 18.88 11.09 -3.78
N ALA A 71 18.62 12.40 -3.89
CA ALA A 71 17.54 13.07 -3.17
C ALA A 71 16.13 12.54 -3.53
N ALA A 72 15.85 12.23 -4.80
CA ALA A 72 14.56 11.67 -5.20
C ALA A 72 14.39 10.21 -4.71
N ILE A 73 15.47 9.44 -4.68
CA ILE A 73 15.49 8.07 -4.15
C ILE A 73 15.31 8.09 -2.62
N GLU A 74 16.01 8.98 -1.92
CA GLU A 74 15.89 9.18 -0.48
C GLU A 74 14.49 9.64 -0.07
N ALA A 75 13.89 10.59 -0.80
CA ALA A 75 12.52 11.03 -0.56
C ALA A 75 11.51 9.88 -0.67
N ARG A 76 11.64 9.01 -1.69
CA ARG A 76 10.81 7.82 -1.85
C ARG A 76 11.03 6.80 -0.73
N HIS A 77 12.26 6.63 -0.27
CA HIS A 77 12.56 5.79 0.88
C HIS A 77 11.95 6.32 2.17
N GLN A 78 11.97 7.64 2.36
CA GLN A 78 11.38 8.28 3.52
C GLN A 78 9.86 8.13 3.53
N GLU A 79 9.20 8.38 2.39
CA GLU A 79 7.77 8.16 2.20
C GLU A 79 7.36 6.70 2.47
N SER A 80 8.17 5.74 2.01
CA SER A 80 7.94 4.32 2.28
C SER A 80 8.06 3.98 3.78
N ARG A 81 9.05 4.53 4.48
CA ARG A 81 9.19 4.36 5.95
C ARG A 81 8.02 4.95 6.70
N ASP A 82 7.55 6.12 6.28
CA ASP A 82 6.41 6.80 6.90
C ASP A 82 5.11 6.02 6.65
N GLY A 83 4.95 5.40 5.47
CA GLY A 83 3.87 4.44 5.20
C GLY A 83 3.87 3.24 6.15
N VAL A 84 5.04 2.63 6.42
CA VAL A 84 5.16 1.52 7.39
C VAL A 84 4.81 1.98 8.81
N ARG A 85 5.24 3.18 9.22
CA ARG A 85 4.88 3.75 10.53
C ARG A 85 3.37 3.96 10.65
N ALA A 86 2.72 4.49 9.61
CA ALA A 86 1.28 4.69 9.56
C ALA A 86 0.51 3.36 9.64
N ALA A 87 0.96 2.32 8.92
CA ALA A 87 0.38 0.99 8.98
C ALA A 87 0.46 0.37 10.39
N ARG A 88 1.60 0.50 11.07
CA ARG A 88 1.76 0.07 12.47
C ARG A 88 0.88 0.85 13.45
N ALA A 89 0.64 2.14 13.20
CA ALA A 89 -0.29 2.93 14.02
C ALA A 89 -1.75 2.47 13.85
N LEU A 90 -2.15 2.11 12.62
CA LEU A 90 -3.46 1.53 12.33
C LEU A 90 -3.62 0.17 13.00
N GLU A 91 -2.59 -0.69 12.97
CA GLU A 91 -2.62 -1.99 13.65
C GLU A 91 -2.99 -1.86 15.12
N ARG A 92 -2.34 -0.95 15.86
CA ARG A 92 -2.64 -0.71 17.28
C ARG A 92 -4.10 -0.30 17.50
N ARG A 93 -4.65 0.55 16.62
CA ARG A 93 -6.04 0.99 16.71
C ARG A 93 -7.02 -0.15 16.45
N TYR A 94 -6.76 -0.96 15.43
CA TYR A 94 -7.58 -2.12 15.10
C TYR A 94 -7.53 -3.19 16.19
N VAL A 95 -6.36 -3.50 16.74
CA VAL A 95 -6.22 -4.45 17.86
C VAL A 95 -6.98 -3.93 19.09
N ASN A 96 -6.90 -2.64 19.40
CA ASN A 96 -7.66 -2.06 20.51
C ASN A 96 -9.17 -2.11 20.26
N ALA A 97 -9.62 -1.84 19.03
CA ALA A 97 -11.02 -1.97 18.65
C ALA A 97 -11.51 -3.43 18.73
N ALA A 98 -10.70 -4.40 18.32
CA ALA A 98 -11.01 -5.83 18.42
C ALA A 98 -11.14 -6.27 19.89
N LYS A 99 -10.25 -5.81 20.78
CA LYS A 99 -10.36 -6.05 22.23
C LYS A 99 -11.62 -5.45 22.84
N ALA A 100 -11.98 -4.22 22.44
CA ALA A 100 -13.21 -3.59 22.90
C ALA A 100 -14.46 -4.35 22.43
N LEU A 101 -14.45 -4.85 21.20
CA LEU A 101 -15.52 -5.68 20.65
C LEU A 101 -15.60 -7.03 21.36
N GLU A 102 -14.46 -7.67 21.66
CA GLU A 102 -14.40 -8.90 22.45
C GLU A 102 -15.04 -8.72 23.83
N ALA A 103 -14.67 -7.66 24.56
CA ALA A 103 -15.28 -7.34 25.86
C ALA A 103 -16.79 -7.05 25.76
N ALA A 104 -17.24 -6.37 24.69
CA ALA A 104 -18.65 -6.14 24.47
C ALA A 104 -19.42 -7.45 24.18
N LEU A 105 -18.82 -8.37 23.42
CA LEU A 105 -19.43 -9.68 23.13
C LEU A 105 -19.50 -10.56 24.38
N GLU A 106 -18.48 -10.53 25.24
CA GLU A 106 -18.51 -11.21 26.54
C GLU A 106 -19.63 -10.64 27.43
N ALA A 107 -19.78 -9.31 27.51
CA ALA A 107 -20.86 -8.67 28.24
C ALA A 107 -22.25 -9.06 27.71
N VAL A 108 -22.41 -9.13 26.38
CA VAL A 108 -23.65 -9.61 25.74
C VAL A 108 -23.93 -11.07 26.06
N ALA A 109 -22.90 -11.92 26.13
CA ALA A 109 -23.07 -13.32 26.50
C ALA A 109 -23.51 -13.48 27.97
N VAL A 110 -22.94 -12.70 28.88
CA VAL A 110 -23.39 -12.64 30.28
C VAL A 110 -24.85 -12.19 30.35
N ALA A 111 -25.20 -11.07 29.72
CA ALA A 111 -26.58 -10.57 29.69
C ALA A 111 -27.57 -11.57 29.07
N ARG A 112 -27.15 -12.29 28.02
CA ARG A 112 -27.95 -13.38 27.42
C ARG A 112 -28.11 -14.55 28.38
N SER A 113 -27.07 -14.91 29.13
CA SER A 113 -27.15 -16.00 30.13
C SER A 113 -28.14 -15.65 31.25
N GLU A 114 -28.13 -14.40 31.72
CA GLU A 114 -29.09 -13.87 32.68
C GLU A 114 -30.51 -13.84 32.09
N PHE A 115 -30.66 -13.40 30.83
CA PHE A 115 -31.95 -13.41 30.15
C PHE A 115 -32.49 -14.84 29.96
N LEU A 116 -31.65 -15.80 29.57
CA LEU A 116 -32.02 -17.20 29.45
C LEU A 116 -32.41 -17.79 30.81
N GLN A 117 -31.72 -17.42 31.88
CA GLN A 117 -32.11 -17.80 33.23
C GLN A 117 -33.51 -17.25 33.57
N VAL A 118 -33.74 -15.96 33.35
CA VAL A 118 -35.06 -15.33 33.55
C VAL A 118 -36.13 -15.98 32.66
N ASP A 119 -35.82 -16.32 31.41
CA ASP A 119 -36.72 -17.04 30.51
C ASP A 119 -37.03 -18.45 31.03
N THR A 120 -36.06 -19.16 31.59
CA THR A 120 -36.31 -20.47 32.22
C THR A 120 -37.14 -20.36 33.50
N GLU A 121 -36.89 -19.35 34.34
CA GLU A 121 -37.67 -19.07 35.54
C GLU A 121 -39.11 -18.68 35.19
N LEU A 122 -39.28 -17.82 34.17
CA LEU A 122 -40.57 -17.44 33.63
C LEU A 122 -41.29 -18.65 33.03
N ARG A 123 -40.61 -19.49 32.25
CA ARG A 123 -41.20 -20.72 31.69
C ARG A 123 -41.60 -21.71 32.79
N ALA A 124 -40.87 -21.78 33.90
CA ALA A 124 -41.24 -22.57 35.07
C ALA A 124 -42.44 -21.98 35.82
N ALA A 125 -42.50 -20.65 36.00
CA ALA A 125 -43.65 -19.94 36.57
C ALA A 125 -44.91 -20.12 35.69
N VAL A 126 -44.76 -20.02 34.38
CA VAL A 126 -45.84 -20.27 33.42
C VAL A 126 -46.33 -21.71 33.48
N ARG A 127 -45.43 -22.70 33.55
CA ARG A 127 -45.82 -24.11 33.72
C ARG A 127 -46.56 -24.37 35.03
N THR A 128 -46.10 -23.77 36.12
CA THR A 128 -46.78 -23.90 37.44
C THR A 128 -48.16 -23.24 37.43
N VAL A 129 -48.31 -22.07 36.80
CA VAL A 129 -49.63 -21.46 36.58
C VAL A 129 -50.50 -22.33 35.69
N CYS A 130 -50.02 -22.82 34.55
CA CYS A 130 -50.77 -23.68 33.63
C CYS A 130 -51.10 -25.08 34.19
N ALA A 131 -50.38 -25.54 35.21
CA ALA A 131 -50.70 -26.75 35.96
C ALA A 131 -51.88 -26.56 36.94
N ASN A 132 -52.38 -25.32 37.09
CA ASN A 132 -53.59 -25.05 37.84
C ASN A 132 -54.80 -25.74 37.18
N PRO A 133 -55.51 -26.64 37.90
CA PRO A 133 -56.66 -27.36 37.35
C PRO A 133 -57.84 -26.46 36.98
N GLU A 134 -57.88 -25.20 37.45
CA GLU A 134 -58.95 -24.25 37.16
C GLU A 134 -58.80 -23.49 35.83
N LEU A 135 -57.69 -23.66 35.09
CA LEU A 135 -57.46 -23.00 33.80
C LEU A 135 -57.93 -23.85 32.61
N ASN A 136 -58.66 -23.23 31.68
CA ASN A 136 -59.15 -23.85 30.44
C ASN A 136 -58.10 -23.84 29.32
N ASP A 137 -58.22 -24.75 28.35
CA ASP A 137 -57.17 -25.00 27.33
C ASP A 137 -56.81 -23.80 26.44
N SER A 138 -57.77 -22.90 26.20
CA SER A 138 -57.54 -21.66 25.44
C SER A 138 -56.62 -20.66 26.15
N GLN A 139 -56.46 -20.78 27.47
CA GLN A 139 -55.57 -19.95 28.28
C GLN A 139 -54.15 -20.54 28.37
N LYS A 140 -53.98 -21.83 28.10
CA LYS A 140 -52.68 -22.55 28.20
C LYS A 140 -51.84 -22.45 26.94
N THR A 141 -52.47 -22.36 25.76
CA THR A 141 -51.79 -22.46 24.45
C THR A 141 -50.85 -21.29 24.14
N PRO A 142 -51.25 -20.01 24.31
CA PRO A 142 -50.41 -18.87 23.90
C PRO A 142 -49.10 -18.75 24.70
N LEU A 143 -49.11 -19.20 25.95
CA LEU A 143 -48.00 -19.13 26.90
C LEU A 143 -46.84 -20.09 26.56
N LEU A 144 -47.06 -21.10 25.72
CA LEU A 144 -46.08 -22.12 25.37
C LEU A 144 -45.21 -21.78 24.14
N TYR A 145 -45.57 -20.77 23.34
CA TYR A 145 -44.99 -20.53 22.00
C TYR A 145 -43.97 -19.38 21.89
N ALA A 146 -43.50 -18.78 23.00
CA ALA A 146 -42.61 -17.61 22.99
C ALA A 146 -41.10 -17.92 22.74
N ASN A 147 -40.76 -18.65 21.66
CA ASN A 147 -39.37 -18.99 21.32
C ASN A 147 -38.92 -18.28 20.03
N ASN A 148 -38.22 -17.15 20.09
CA ASN A 148 -37.44 -16.64 18.95
C ASN A 148 -36.42 -15.56 19.36
N SER A 149 -35.14 -15.93 19.50
CA SER A 149 -34.05 -15.00 19.90
C SER A 149 -32.81 -15.07 18.98
N GLY A 150 -32.92 -15.57 17.75
CA GLY A 150 -31.77 -16.10 17.00
C GLY A 150 -31.15 -15.29 15.84
N SER A 151 -31.72 -14.17 15.36
CA SER A 151 -31.45 -13.74 13.96
C SER A 151 -30.66 -12.44 13.73
N TRP A 152 -29.90 -11.90 14.70
CA TRP A 152 -29.49 -10.47 14.65
C TRP A 152 -28.04 -10.16 14.25
N VAL A 153 -27.23 -11.14 13.80
CA VAL A 153 -25.77 -10.93 13.60
C VAL A 153 -25.34 -11.12 12.13
N SER A 154 -24.85 -10.03 11.52
CA SER A 154 -24.61 -9.90 10.08
C SER A 154 -23.19 -10.25 9.60
N ASP A 155 -22.22 -10.47 10.48
CA ASP A 155 -20.81 -10.73 10.13
C ASP A 155 -20.42 -12.18 10.43
N ASP A 156 -19.78 -12.87 9.48
CA ASP A 156 -19.40 -14.28 9.60
C ASP A 156 -18.31 -14.54 10.65
N ALA A 157 -17.38 -13.61 10.89
CA ALA A 157 -16.36 -13.77 11.94
C ALA A 157 -16.99 -13.61 13.33
N VAL A 158 -17.90 -12.64 13.47
CA VAL A 158 -18.69 -12.44 14.70
C VAL A 158 -19.64 -13.61 14.93
N ARG A 159 -20.24 -14.15 13.86
CA ARG A 159 -21.11 -15.34 13.90
C ARG A 159 -20.32 -16.60 14.29
N LEU A 160 -19.10 -16.77 13.79
CA LEU A 160 -18.22 -17.88 14.17
C LEU A 160 -17.81 -17.78 15.63
N TYR A 161 -17.39 -16.59 16.09
CA TYR A 161 -17.04 -16.34 17.49
C TYR A 161 -18.25 -16.54 18.43
N MET A 162 -19.41 -15.99 18.09
CA MET A 162 -20.65 -16.21 18.86
C MET A 162 -21.08 -17.68 18.86
N ARG A 163 -20.99 -18.39 17.72
CA ARG A 163 -21.22 -19.85 17.69
C ARG A 163 -20.25 -20.59 18.60
N SER A 164 -18.99 -20.17 18.65
CA SER A 164 -17.98 -20.80 19.52
C SER A 164 -18.13 -20.50 21.01
N MET A 165 -18.82 -19.41 21.38
CA MET A 165 -19.26 -19.19 22.76
C MET A 165 -20.46 -20.06 23.15
N ILE A 166 -21.17 -20.59 22.15
CA ILE A 166 -22.31 -21.51 22.33
C ILE A 166 -21.83 -22.97 22.26
N ASP A 167 -20.79 -23.26 21.48
CA ASP A 167 -20.27 -24.60 21.20
C ASP A 167 -18.78 -24.67 21.57
N GLU A 168 -18.47 -25.32 22.70
CA GLU A 168 -17.15 -25.29 23.37
C GLU A 168 -15.98 -25.80 22.51
N ALA A 169 -16.25 -26.59 21.45
CA ALA A 169 -15.24 -27.32 20.70
C ALA A 169 -14.44 -26.48 19.67
N GLN A 170 -14.88 -25.26 19.32
CA GLN A 170 -14.30 -24.45 18.23
C GLN A 170 -13.98 -23.00 18.62
N ARG A 171 -13.75 -22.74 19.91
CA ARG A 171 -13.35 -21.41 20.39
C ARG A 171 -12.01 -20.97 19.78
N PRO A 172 -11.94 -19.91 18.98
CA PRO A 172 -10.66 -19.29 18.68
C PRO A 172 -10.15 -18.59 19.94
N ASP A 173 -8.85 -18.73 20.25
CA ASP A 173 -8.26 -18.27 21.52
C ASP A 173 -8.45 -16.76 21.79
N SER A 174 -8.50 -15.92 20.74
CA SER A 174 -8.90 -14.50 20.84
C SER A 174 -9.14 -13.86 19.46
N LEU A 175 -10.13 -12.96 19.38
CA LEU A 175 -10.37 -12.11 18.20
C LEU A 175 -9.19 -11.14 17.96
N ALA A 176 -8.65 -10.59 19.05
CA ALA A 176 -7.47 -9.72 19.00
C ALA A 176 -6.22 -10.44 18.45
N GLY A 177 -6.02 -11.71 18.81
CA GLY A 177 -4.89 -12.51 18.32
C GLY A 177 -4.99 -12.83 16.84
N PHE A 178 -6.21 -13.09 16.34
CA PHE A 178 -6.44 -13.29 14.90
C PHE A 178 -6.20 -12.01 14.09
N ALA A 179 -6.73 -10.88 14.56
CA ALA A 179 -6.52 -9.57 13.92
C ALA A 179 -5.03 -9.19 13.89
N ALA A 180 -4.31 -9.38 15.00
CA ALA A 180 -2.88 -9.13 15.09
C ALA A 180 -2.07 -9.99 14.11
N LYS A 181 -2.36 -11.30 14.00
CA LYS A 181 -1.68 -12.20 13.05
C LYS A 181 -1.87 -11.75 11.59
N HIS A 182 -3.10 -11.40 11.22
CA HIS A 182 -3.42 -10.93 9.86
C HIS A 182 -2.71 -9.60 9.53
N MET A 183 -2.70 -8.66 10.47
CA MET A 183 -2.01 -7.37 10.30
C MET A 183 -0.49 -7.52 10.25
N GLN A 184 0.09 -8.36 11.11
CA GLN A 184 1.51 -8.66 11.09
C GLN A 184 1.95 -9.23 9.73
N GLN A 185 1.18 -10.16 9.14
CA GLN A 185 1.46 -10.68 7.79
C GLN A 185 1.44 -9.57 6.73
N THR A 186 0.51 -8.62 6.85
CA THR A 186 0.38 -7.49 5.93
C THR A 186 1.54 -6.51 6.09
N ILE A 187 1.95 -6.21 7.33
CA ILE A 187 3.11 -5.36 7.64
C ILE A 187 4.40 -5.98 7.09
N VAL A 188 4.61 -7.28 7.28
CA VAL A 188 5.80 -7.97 6.74
C VAL A 188 5.85 -7.88 5.20
N ARG A 189 4.71 -7.96 4.51
CA ARG A 189 4.64 -7.77 3.06
C ARG A 189 4.96 -6.33 2.64
N LEU A 190 4.46 -5.34 3.39
CA LEU A 190 4.76 -3.92 3.15
C LEU A 190 6.24 -3.60 3.42
N GLU A 191 6.82 -4.17 4.46
CA GLU A 191 8.25 -4.06 4.79
C GLU A 191 9.13 -4.72 3.71
N ALA A 192 8.74 -5.89 3.22
CA ALA A 192 9.43 -6.55 2.10
C ALA A 192 9.37 -5.72 0.81
N ALA A 193 8.21 -5.13 0.49
CA ALA A 193 8.04 -4.24 -0.65
C ALA A 193 8.85 -2.94 -0.50
N ALA A 194 8.94 -2.40 0.72
CA ALA A 194 9.77 -1.25 1.05
C ALA A 194 11.28 -1.56 0.93
N ALA A 195 11.69 -2.77 1.32
CA ALA A 195 13.08 -3.22 1.28
C ALA A 195 13.57 -3.53 -0.16
N TYR A 196 12.72 -4.11 -1.01
CA TYR A 196 13.04 -4.47 -2.40
C TYR A 196 13.46 -3.26 -3.27
N ARG A 197 13.13 -2.03 -2.87
CA ARG A 197 13.46 -0.81 -3.60
C ARG A 197 14.83 -0.20 -3.28
N LYS A 198 15.63 -0.72 -2.34
CA LYS A 198 17.03 -0.31 -2.22
C LYS A 198 17.81 -0.91 -3.38
N PRO A 199 18.30 -0.14 -4.36
CA PRO A 199 19.28 -0.68 -5.30
C PRO A 199 20.57 -0.85 -4.48
N THR A 200 20.90 -2.09 -4.14
CA THR A 200 22.24 -2.46 -3.64
C THR A 200 23.25 -2.31 -4.77
N LEU A 201 23.60 -1.07 -5.11
CA LEU A 201 24.71 -0.70 -5.99
C LEU A 201 25.29 0.63 -5.47
N GLN A 202 25.75 0.63 -4.22
CA GLN A 202 26.84 1.54 -3.83
C GLN A 202 28.15 0.78 -4.15
N PRO A 203 28.98 1.26 -5.08
CA PRO A 203 30.34 0.75 -5.19
C PRO A 203 31.10 1.08 -3.89
N PRO A 204 31.95 0.18 -3.40
CA PRO A 204 32.58 0.31 -2.09
C PRO A 204 33.80 1.22 -2.16
N TYR A 205 33.64 2.50 -2.49
CA TYR A 205 34.64 3.55 -2.19
C TYR A 205 33.91 4.89 -2.16
N ILE A 206 33.42 5.26 -0.98
CA ILE A 206 33.23 6.67 -0.65
C ILE A 206 34.58 7.11 -0.09
N ILE A 207 35.34 7.86 -0.89
CA ILE A 207 36.30 8.79 -0.30
C ILE A 207 35.41 9.83 0.37
N ASP A 208 35.41 9.80 1.71
CA ASP A 208 34.76 10.81 2.53
C ASP A 208 35.27 12.19 2.11
N SER A 209 34.46 12.90 1.33
CA SER A 209 34.68 14.28 0.93
C SER A 209 34.63 15.25 2.13
N GLU A 210 34.27 14.78 3.32
CA GLU A 210 34.45 15.50 4.58
C GLU A 210 35.86 15.34 5.19
N SER A 211 36.60 14.27 4.87
CA SER A 211 38.00 14.11 5.32
C SER A 211 38.99 14.94 4.49
N ALA A 212 38.68 15.18 3.21
CA ALA A 212 39.53 15.96 2.30
C ALA A 212 39.46 17.48 2.54
N LEU A 213 38.42 17.97 3.22
CA LEU A 213 38.27 19.40 3.55
C LEU A 213 38.84 19.76 4.92
N ARG A 214 39.12 18.78 5.80
CA ARG A 214 39.77 19.01 7.10
C ARG A 214 41.29 18.96 7.06
N SER A 215 41.90 18.31 6.06
CA SER A 215 43.38 18.25 5.93
C SER A 215 44.01 19.47 5.24
N VAL A 216 43.21 20.39 4.70
CA VAL A 216 43.72 21.67 4.15
C VAL A 216 43.71 22.79 5.20
N THR A 217 42.98 22.62 6.31
CA THR A 217 42.90 23.61 7.40
C THR A 217 43.88 23.36 8.54
N GLU A 218 44.61 22.25 8.55
CA GLU A 218 45.63 21.92 9.59
C GLU A 218 47.08 22.13 9.14
N ALA A 219 47.31 22.72 7.97
CA ALA A 219 48.65 23.17 7.55
C ALA A 219 48.92 24.65 7.88
N GLY A 220 48.15 25.25 8.80
CA GLY A 220 48.17 26.69 9.06
C GLY A 220 48.28 27.12 10.53
N GLU A 221 48.26 26.21 11.50
CA GLU A 221 48.42 26.57 12.91
C GLU A 221 49.18 25.47 13.66
N GLU A 222 50.51 25.43 13.52
CA GLU A 222 51.45 25.11 14.59
C GLU A 222 52.90 25.41 14.11
N ALA A 223 53.46 26.48 14.69
CA ALA A 223 54.88 26.92 14.75
C ALA A 223 55.61 27.36 13.46
#